data_AF-A0A973D414-F1
#
_entry.id   AF-A0A973D414-F1
#
_cell.length_a   1.000
_cell.length_b   1.000
_cell.length_c   1.000
_cell.angle_alpha   90.00
_cell.angle_beta   90.00
_cell.angle_gamma   90.00
#
_symmetry.space_group_name_H-M   'P 1'
#
loop_
_entity.id
_entity.type
_entity.pdbx_description
1 polymer ?
#
loop_
_entity_poly.entity_id
_entity_poly.type
_entity_poly.pdbx_seq_one_letter_code
_entity_poly.pdbx_strand_id
1 'polypeptide(L)'
;MKQFIFALVLASLAWLSLVANSAMAATPADEYRLGAPVRLEANGVPIDVTIGHAAPYVIDFDGDGVRDLLVGEFGKGAFPKKRLPERLREKDMGFDEGKLRIYRNIGTNAKPLFKDFEYLRAGREYASIPTT
;
A
#
# COMPACT_ATOMS: atom_id res chain seq x y z
N MET A 1 37.23 -45.56 55.38
CA MET A 1 35.88 -45.83 54.82
C MET A 1 35.05 -44.56 54.94
N LYS A 2 34.42 -44.17 53.83
CA LYS A 2 33.63 -42.95 53.63
C LYS A 2 32.44 -42.88 54.59
N GLN A 3 32.12 -41.68 55.10
CA GLN A 3 30.74 -41.22 55.15
C GLN A 3 30.66 -39.70 55.22
N PHE A 4 29.76 -39.16 54.40
CA PHE A 4 29.64 -37.78 53.97
C PHE A 4 28.95 -36.89 55.01
N ILE A 5 29.29 -35.61 54.92
CA ILE A 5 29.04 -34.49 55.81
C ILE A 5 27.84 -33.66 55.32
N PHE A 6 26.96 -33.29 56.27
CA PHE A 6 26.19 -32.04 56.42
C PHE A 6 25.19 -31.63 55.31
N ALA A 7 24.19 -30.77 55.52
CA ALA A 7 23.40 -30.34 56.66
C ALA A 7 22.24 -29.49 56.10
N LEU A 8 21.10 -29.60 56.76
CA LEU A 8 19.99 -28.66 56.97
C LEU A 8 20.08 -27.20 56.42
N VAL A 9 18.95 -26.73 55.87
CA VAL A 9 18.18 -25.47 56.17
C VAL A 9 17.65 -24.73 54.93
N LEU A 10 16.31 -24.58 54.95
CA LEU A 10 15.37 -23.69 54.26
C LEU A 10 15.86 -22.37 53.63
N ALA A 11 15.33 -22.03 52.46
CA ALA A 11 14.94 -20.66 52.11
C ALA A 11 13.84 -20.64 51.03
N SER A 12 12.70 -20.04 51.37
CA SER A 12 11.59 -19.64 50.51
C SER A 12 12.03 -18.58 49.49
N LEU A 13 11.73 -18.75 48.19
CA LEU A 13 11.88 -17.69 47.19
C LEU A 13 10.72 -17.73 46.18
N ALA A 14 9.76 -16.82 46.35
CA ALA A 14 8.83 -16.42 45.31
C ALA A 14 9.61 -15.66 44.23
N TRP A 15 9.61 -16.14 42.98
CA TRP A 15 10.15 -15.39 41.86
C TRP A 15 9.03 -14.96 40.92
N LEU A 16 8.82 -13.63 40.93
CA LEU A 16 8.00 -12.81 40.06
C LEU A 16 7.86 -13.37 38.64
N SER A 17 6.62 -13.64 38.24
CA SER A 17 6.22 -13.63 36.83
C SER A 17 6.38 -12.22 36.29
N LEU A 18 7.51 -11.95 35.64
CA LEU A 18 7.72 -10.75 34.83
C LEU A 18 6.82 -10.88 33.59
N VAL A 19 5.59 -10.36 33.68
CA VAL A 19 4.83 -10.04 32.48
C VAL A 19 5.56 -8.85 31.85
N ALA A 20 6.41 -9.12 30.87
CA ALA A 20 6.93 -8.08 30.01
C ALA A 20 5.74 -7.52 29.23
N ASN A 21 5.13 -6.48 29.76
CA ASN A 21 4.31 -5.57 28.97
C ASN A 21 5.28 -4.93 27.97
N SER A 22 5.44 -5.53 26.80
CA SER A 22 5.98 -4.82 25.65
C SER A 22 4.96 -3.75 25.31
N ALA A 23 5.05 -2.61 25.98
CA ALA A 23 4.53 -1.37 25.43
C ALA A 23 5.16 -1.29 24.04
N MET A 24 4.33 -1.40 23.00
CA MET A 24 4.72 -1.02 21.65
C MET A 24 5.22 0.40 21.80
N ALA A 25 6.54 0.59 21.83
CA ALA A 25 7.11 1.92 21.92
C ALA A 25 6.57 2.66 20.71
N ALA A 26 5.67 3.61 20.95
CA ALA A 26 5.18 4.47 19.90
C ALA A 26 6.43 5.20 19.37
N THR A 27 6.83 4.88 18.15
CA THR A 27 7.96 5.53 17.48
C THR A 27 7.73 7.03 17.58
N PRO A 28 8.68 7.82 18.13
CA PRO A 28 8.52 9.26 18.25
C PRO A 28 8.20 9.85 16.88
N ALA A 29 7.16 10.70 16.81
CA ALA A 29 6.70 11.30 15.56
C ALA A 29 7.79 12.12 14.82
N ASP A 30 8.88 12.48 15.52
CA ASP A 30 10.03 13.21 14.98
C ASP A 30 10.93 12.38 14.04
N GLU A 31 10.73 11.06 13.94
CA GLU A 31 11.59 10.20 13.12
C GLU A 31 11.14 10.09 11.65
N TYR A 32 9.93 10.54 11.30
CA TYR A 32 9.43 10.54 9.91
C TYR A 32 9.93 11.75 9.12
N ARG A 33 11.25 11.85 8.93
CA ARG A 33 11.82 12.84 8.00
C ARG A 33 11.69 12.31 6.57
N LEU A 34 10.95 13.03 5.75
CA LEU A 34 10.97 12.78 4.31
C LEU A 34 12.40 13.02 3.78
N GLY A 35 12.87 12.10 2.94
CA GLY A 35 14.10 12.31 2.18
C GLY A 35 13.94 13.45 1.16
N ALA A 36 15.00 13.70 0.39
CA ALA A 36 14.88 14.57 -0.77
C ALA A 36 13.78 14.04 -1.72
N PRO A 37 12.99 14.92 -2.36
CA PRO A 37 11.96 14.49 -3.30
C PRO A 37 12.61 13.72 -4.46
N VAL A 38 12.00 12.61 -4.82
CA VAL A 38 12.43 11.76 -5.95
C VAL A 38 11.35 11.80 -7.01
N ARG A 39 11.75 12.00 -8.27
CA ARG A 39 10.83 11.86 -9.40
C ARG A 39 10.64 10.38 -9.69
N LEU A 40 9.40 9.91 -9.64
CA LEU A 40 9.09 8.53 -9.99
C LEU A 40 9.06 8.38 -11.51
N GLU A 41 9.70 7.31 -11.97
CA GLU A 41 9.84 6.99 -13.38
C GLU A 41 9.39 5.55 -13.65
N ALA A 42 8.82 5.38 -14.85
CA ALA A 42 8.39 4.13 -15.44
C ALA A 42 9.21 3.93 -16.73
N ASN A 43 10.02 2.88 -16.81
CA ASN A 43 10.97 2.68 -17.91
C ASN A 43 11.87 3.91 -18.21
N GLY A 44 12.28 4.66 -17.18
CA GLY A 44 13.12 5.86 -17.32
C GLY A 44 12.39 7.10 -17.84
N VAL A 45 11.06 7.06 -17.93
CA VAL A 45 10.21 8.21 -18.27
C VAL A 45 9.45 8.65 -17.02
N PRO A 46 9.34 9.96 -16.74
CA PRO A 46 8.52 10.45 -15.64
C PRO A 46 7.10 9.91 -15.68
N ILE A 47 6.60 9.43 -14.54
CA ILE A 47 5.21 9.01 -14.42
C ILE A 47 4.31 10.25 -14.43
N ASP A 48 3.50 10.37 -15.47
CA ASP A 48 2.54 11.48 -15.65
C ASP A 48 1.15 10.94 -16.03
N VAL A 49 0.10 11.49 -15.43
CA VAL A 49 -1.29 11.11 -15.71
C VAL A 49 -1.82 11.92 -16.90
N THR A 50 -2.82 11.39 -17.60
CA THR A 50 -3.24 12.03 -18.87
C THR A 50 -3.94 13.38 -18.69
N ILE A 51 -4.69 13.54 -17.60
CA ILE A 51 -5.42 14.75 -17.21
C ILE A 51 -5.81 14.68 -15.73
N GLY A 52 -6.07 15.84 -15.14
CA GLY A 52 -6.58 15.96 -13.78
C GLY A 52 -5.51 15.72 -12.73
N HIS A 53 -5.92 15.19 -11.58
CA HIS A 53 -5.04 14.93 -10.45
C HIS A 53 -4.64 13.45 -10.40
N ALA A 54 -3.34 13.19 -10.19
CA ALA A 54 -2.87 11.86 -9.87
C ALA A 54 -3.27 11.49 -8.44
N ALA A 55 -3.79 10.27 -8.26
CA ALA A 55 -4.11 9.70 -6.96
C ALA A 55 -3.25 8.45 -6.70
N PRO A 56 -2.00 8.62 -6.21
CA PRO A 56 -1.07 7.51 -6.00
C PRO A 56 -1.39 6.69 -4.75
N TYR A 57 -1.18 5.38 -4.82
CA TYR A 57 -1.29 4.44 -3.70
C TYR A 57 -0.24 3.33 -3.83
N VAL A 58 0.41 2.93 -2.73
CA VAL A 58 1.48 1.92 -2.73
C VAL A 58 1.04 0.69 -1.97
N ILE A 59 0.99 -0.46 -2.64
CA ILE A 59 0.50 -1.73 -2.07
C ILE A 59 1.13 -2.93 -2.80
N ASP A 60 1.30 -4.05 -2.12
CA ASP A 60 1.61 -5.34 -2.76
C ASP A 60 0.35 -5.85 -3.47
N PHE A 61 0.26 -5.62 -4.79
CA PHE A 61 -0.98 -5.82 -5.55
C PHE A 61 -1.13 -7.25 -6.10
N ASP A 62 -0.03 -7.96 -6.42
CA ASP A 62 -0.07 -9.37 -6.84
C ASP A 62 0.33 -10.37 -5.76
N GLY A 63 0.76 -9.92 -4.57
CA GLY A 63 1.11 -10.79 -3.46
C GLY A 63 2.51 -11.39 -3.58
N ASP A 64 3.41 -10.76 -4.35
CA ASP A 64 4.80 -11.20 -4.48
C ASP A 64 5.72 -10.69 -3.35
N GLY A 65 5.17 -9.89 -2.42
CA GLY A 65 5.90 -9.28 -1.30
C GLY A 65 6.61 -7.97 -1.64
N VAL A 66 6.53 -7.52 -2.90
CA VAL A 66 7.05 -6.25 -3.40
C VAL A 66 5.89 -5.28 -3.61
N ARG A 67 6.03 -4.06 -3.09
CA ARG A 67 4.98 -3.05 -3.22
C ARG A 67 5.02 -2.41 -4.61
N ASP A 68 3.88 -2.44 -5.26
CA ASP A 68 3.57 -1.79 -6.53
C ASP A 68 3.06 -0.36 -6.33
N LEU A 69 3.06 0.41 -7.42
CA LEU A 69 2.47 1.74 -7.47
C LEU A 69 1.18 1.71 -8.28
N LEU A 70 0.07 2.03 -7.63
CA LEU A 70 -1.23 2.26 -8.25
C LEU A 70 -1.43 3.77 -8.40
N VAL A 71 -1.93 4.21 -9.55
CA VAL A 71 -2.23 5.63 -9.79
C VAL A 71 -3.61 5.78 -10.40
N GLY A 72 -4.54 6.34 -9.64
CA GLY A 72 -5.83 6.78 -10.17
C GLY A 72 -5.66 8.00 -11.07
N GLU A 73 -6.38 8.01 -12.19
CA GLU A 73 -6.47 9.15 -13.09
C GLU A 73 -7.90 9.42 -13.53
N PHE A 74 -8.18 10.67 -13.93
CA PHE A 74 -9.44 11.07 -14.54
C PHE A 74 -9.65 10.40 -15.92
N GLY A 75 -8.55 10.08 -16.60
CA GLY A 75 -8.55 9.40 -17.89
C GLY A 75 -9.05 10.29 -19.03
N LYS A 76 -9.13 9.72 -20.24
CA LYS A 76 -9.73 10.36 -21.41
C LYS A 76 -10.83 9.46 -21.94
N GLY A 77 -12.03 10.01 -22.13
CA GLY A 77 -13.16 9.32 -22.78
C GLY A 77 -14.42 9.26 -21.93
N ALA A 78 -15.57 9.12 -22.58
CA ALA A 78 -16.86 9.15 -21.92
C ALA A 78 -17.16 7.86 -21.14
N PHE A 79 -17.51 8.01 -19.86
CA PHE A 79 -17.99 6.91 -19.03
C PHE A 79 -19.32 6.34 -19.58
N PRO A 80 -19.48 5.02 -19.72
CA PRO A 80 -20.68 4.43 -20.31
C PRO A 80 -21.94 4.71 -19.47
N LYS A 81 -22.93 5.42 -20.03
CA LYS A 81 -24.21 5.71 -19.34
C LYS A 81 -24.90 4.46 -18.79
N LYS A 82 -24.79 3.31 -19.47
CA LYS A 82 -25.34 2.03 -19.01
C LYS A 82 -24.79 1.58 -17.63
N ARG A 83 -23.57 2.01 -17.27
CA ARG A 83 -22.90 1.72 -15.99
C ARG A 83 -23.22 2.75 -14.90
N LEU A 84 -23.91 3.84 -15.22
CA LEU A 84 -24.35 4.83 -14.23
C LEU A 84 -25.55 4.30 -13.43
N PRO A 85 -25.70 4.73 -12.17
CA PRO A 85 -26.96 4.63 -11.44
C PRO A 85 -28.10 5.25 -12.25
N GLU A 86 -29.30 4.66 -12.18
CA GLU A 86 -30.48 5.07 -12.97
C GLU A 86 -30.76 6.58 -12.87
N ARG A 87 -30.70 7.14 -11.66
CA ARG A 87 -30.87 8.57 -11.36
C ARG A 87 -29.91 9.53 -12.09
N LEU A 88 -28.86 9.02 -12.73
CA LEU A 88 -27.84 9.80 -13.45
C LEU A 88 -27.86 9.55 -14.97
N ARG A 89 -28.63 8.58 -15.48
CA ARG A 89 -28.58 8.19 -16.90
C ARG A 89 -29.20 9.22 -17.84
N GLU A 90 -30.28 9.87 -17.39
CA GLU A 90 -31.05 10.85 -18.16
C GLU A 90 -30.49 12.26 -18.05
N LYS A 91 -29.54 12.49 -17.15
CA LYS A 91 -28.91 13.81 -17.02
C LYS A 91 -28.05 14.10 -18.25
N ASP A 92 -28.16 15.32 -18.75
CA ASP A 92 -27.29 15.85 -19.79
C ASP A 92 -25.98 16.36 -19.16
N MET A 93 -25.27 15.43 -18.50
CA MET A 93 -23.92 15.64 -17.99
C MET A 93 -23.05 14.49 -18.48
N GLY A 94 -21.93 14.83 -19.10
CA GLY A 94 -20.87 13.87 -19.44
C GLY A 94 -20.09 13.52 -18.17
N PHE A 95 -19.67 12.27 -18.09
CA PHE A 95 -18.67 11.84 -17.10
C PHE A 95 -17.47 11.30 -17.87
N ASP A 96 -16.28 11.62 -17.39
CA ASP A 96 -15.06 11.01 -17.90
C ASP A 96 -14.82 9.66 -17.24
N GLU A 97 -14.18 8.77 -17.99
CA GLU A 97 -13.85 7.42 -17.58
C GLU A 97 -12.57 7.38 -16.74
N GLY A 98 -12.72 7.66 -15.43
CA GLY A 98 -11.63 7.54 -14.47
C GLY A 98 -11.15 6.10 -14.33
N LYS A 99 -9.85 5.88 -14.40
CA LYS A 99 -9.20 4.55 -14.42
C LYS A 99 -8.07 4.47 -13.41
N LEU A 100 -7.64 3.23 -13.15
CA LEU A 100 -6.51 2.93 -12.28
C LEU A 100 -5.38 2.33 -13.10
N ARG A 101 -4.23 3.02 -13.13
CA ARG A 101 -2.97 2.49 -13.66
C ARG A 101 -2.27 1.66 -12.58
N ILE A 102 -1.69 0.54 -12.98
CA ILE A 102 -0.90 -0.35 -12.14
C ILE A 102 0.52 -0.38 -12.71
N TYR A 103 1.47 0.14 -11.95
CA TYR A 103 2.90 0.07 -12.24
C TYR A 103 3.53 -1.02 -11.40
N ARG A 104 3.86 -2.15 -12.03
CA ARG A 104 4.52 -3.27 -11.36
C ARG A 104 5.94 -2.91 -10.96
N ASN A 105 6.29 -3.18 -9.71
CA ASN A 105 7.64 -3.01 -9.19
C ASN A 105 8.47 -4.27 -9.45
N ILE A 106 9.30 -4.24 -10.47
CA ILE A 106 10.22 -5.35 -10.82
C ILE A 106 11.57 -5.27 -10.08
N GLY A 107 11.70 -4.32 -9.15
CA GLY A 107 12.88 -4.10 -8.34
C GLY A 107 12.72 -4.68 -6.95
N THR A 108 12.91 -3.84 -5.94
CA THR A 108 12.70 -4.18 -4.53
C THR A 108 11.95 -3.08 -3.81
N ASN A 109 11.46 -3.34 -2.60
CA ASN A 109 10.85 -2.31 -1.76
C ASN A 109 11.82 -1.15 -1.42
N ALA A 110 13.13 -1.41 -1.38
CA ALA A 110 14.15 -0.38 -1.08
C ALA A 110 14.65 0.36 -2.33
N LYS A 111 14.52 -0.26 -3.50
CA LYS A 111 14.94 0.28 -4.80
C LYS A 111 13.87 -0.10 -5.83
N PRO A 112 12.72 0.62 -5.84
CA PRO A 112 11.64 0.30 -6.75
C PRO A 112 12.08 0.55 -8.19
N LEU A 113 11.66 -0.34 -9.08
CA LEU A 113 11.87 -0.21 -10.52
C LEU A 113 10.54 -0.48 -11.21
N PHE A 114 9.90 0.57 -11.70
CA PHE A 114 8.63 0.47 -12.40
C PHE A 114 8.86 0.32 -13.90
N LYS A 115 8.16 -0.65 -14.51
CA LYS A 115 8.04 -0.74 -15.98
C LYS A 115 6.95 0.23 -16.46
N ASP A 116 6.27 -0.10 -17.56
CA ASP A 116 5.06 0.58 -18.00
C ASP A 116 3.87 0.25 -17.08
N PHE A 117 2.73 0.91 -17.30
CA PHE A 117 1.50 0.59 -16.60
C PHE A 117 0.55 -0.27 -17.42
N GLU A 118 -0.29 -0.98 -16.70
CA GLU A 118 -1.54 -1.53 -17.23
C GLU A 118 -2.74 -0.89 -16.54
N TYR A 119 -3.88 -0.82 -17.22
CA TYR A 119 -5.12 -0.45 -16.57
C TYR A 119 -5.72 -1.63 -15.82
N LEU A 120 -6.17 -1.41 -14.58
CA LEU A 120 -6.94 -2.40 -13.84
C LEU A 120 -8.12 -2.88 -14.68
N ARG A 121 -8.33 -4.20 -14.73
CA ARG A 121 -9.43 -4.82 -15.48
C ARG A 121 -10.54 -5.29 -14.56
N ALA A 122 -11.77 -5.15 -15.03
CA ALA A 122 -12.97 -5.74 -14.46
C ALA A 122 -13.58 -6.69 -15.51
N GLY A 123 -13.18 -7.97 -15.47
CA GLY A 123 -13.57 -8.95 -16.48
C GLY A 123 -12.98 -8.62 -17.85
N ARG A 124 -13.84 -8.32 -18.83
CA ARG A 124 -13.42 -8.00 -20.21
C ARG A 124 -13.16 -6.50 -20.44
N GLU A 125 -13.64 -5.64 -19.55
CA GLU A 125 -13.50 -4.18 -19.64
C GLU A 125 -12.44 -3.67 -18.65
N TYR A 126 -12.05 -2.40 -18.78
CA TYR A 126 -11.27 -1.72 -17.74
C TYR A 126 -12.18 -1.38 -16.55
N ALA A 127 -11.63 -1.54 -15.35
CA ALA A 127 -12.26 -1.00 -14.15
C ALA A 127 -12.24 0.52 -14.26
N SER A 128 -13.42 1.14 -14.15
CA SER A 128 -13.55 2.58 -14.22
C SER A 128 -14.71 3.10 -13.39
N ILE A 129 -14.61 4.36 -13.00
CA ILE A 129 -15.64 5.10 -12.26
C ILE A 129 -15.99 6.38 -13.03
N PRO A 130 -17.24 6.88 -12.93
CA PRO A 130 -17.58 8.16 -13.51
C PRO A 130 -16.87 9.29 -12.75
N THR A 131 -16.16 10.14 -13.49
CA THR A 131 -15.49 11.35 -12.98
C THR A 131 -16.03 12.59 -13.68
N THR A 132 -15.86 13.76 -13.08
CA THR A 132 -16.39 15.06 -13.57
C THR A 132 -15.28 16.04 -13.87
#